data_AF-A0AAE2MK43-F1
#
_entry.id   AF-A0AAE2MK43-F1
#
_cell.length_a   1.000
_cell.length_b   1.000
_cell.length_c   1.000
_cell.angle_alpha   90.00
_cell.angle_beta   90.00
_cell.angle_gamma   90.00
#
_symmetry.space_group_name_H-M   'P 1'
#
loop_
_entity.id
_entity.type
_entity.pdbx_description
1 polymer ?
#
loop_
_entity_poly.entity_id
_entity_poly.type
_entity_poly.pdbx_seq_one_letter_code
_entity_poly.pdbx_strand_id
1 'polypeptide(L)' 'MDISRTEQRILHLMAQGGRIEITRDDDRKIEAVSCFTRDGWLYPGVDLDLSAG' A
#
# COMPACT_ATOMS: atom_id res chain seq x y z
N MET A 1 -14.68 -2.58 15.96
CA MET A 1 -13.70 -3.06 14.97
C MET A 1 -12.41 -2.34 15.29
N ASP A 2 -11.41 -3.06 15.80
CA ASP A 2 -10.13 -2.46 16.17
C ASP A 2 -9.25 -2.39 14.92
N ILE A 3 -9.29 -1.23 14.26
CA ILE A 3 -8.52 -0.92 13.07
C ILE A 3 -7.89 0.46 13.28
N SER A 4 -6.61 0.61 12.95
CA SER A 4 -5.93 1.90 13.03
C SER A 4 -6.52 2.89 12.04
N ARG A 5 -6.30 4.19 12.29
CA ARG A 5 -6.69 5.27 11.37
C ARG A 5 -6.07 5.08 9.98
N THR A 6 -4.83 4.58 9.92
CA THR A 6 -4.11 4.33 8.68
C THR A 6 -4.78 3.21 7.89
N GLU A 7 -5.03 2.07 8.52
CA GLU A 7 -5.70 0.93 7.89
C GLU A 7 -7.12 1.28 7.43
N GLN A 8 -7.87 2.05 8.24
CA GLN A 8 -9.20 2.52 7.84
C GLN A 8 -9.15 3.40 6.58
N ARG A 9 -8.13 4.25 6.45
CA ARG A 9 -7.95 5.11 5.27
C ARG A 9 -7.54 4.32 4.03
N ILE A 10 -6.71 3.29 4.19
CA ILE A 10 -6.37 2.36 3.11
C ILE A 10 -7.63 1.65 2.63
N LEU A 11 -8.44 1.09 3.54
CA LEU A 11 -9.72 0.46 3.17
C LEU A 11 -10.65 1.42 2.42
N HIS A 12 -10.71 2.68 2.85
CA HIS A 12 -11.51 3.70 2.17
C HIS A 12 -11.00 3.97 0.74
N LEU A 13 -9.68 4.11 0.55
CA LEU A 13 -9.08 4.26 -0.77
C LEU A 13 -9.39 3.07 -1.67
N MET A 14 -9.32 1.84 -1.16
CA MET A 14 -9.65 0.64 -1.92
C MET A 14 -11.13 0.61 -2.31
N ALA A 15 -12.03 0.95 -1.39
CA ALA A 15 -13.47 1.04 -1.66
C ALA A 15 -13.82 2.11 -2.71
N GLN A 16 -13.00 3.16 -2.84
CA GLN A 16 -13.16 4.21 -3.85
C GLN A 16 -12.59 3.83 -5.23
N GLY A 17 -11.97 2.64 -5.38
CA GLY A 17 -11.33 2.20 -6.62
C GLY A 17 -9.83 2.46 -6.69
N GLY A 18 -9.17 2.73 -5.55
CA GLY A 18 -7.72 2.70 -5.44
C GLY A 18 -7.15 1.29 -5.62
N ARG A 19 -5.83 1.21 -5.75
CA ARG A 19 -5.11 -0.06 -5.93
C ARG A 19 -3.79 -0.06 -5.19
N ILE A 20 -3.29 -1.25 -4.87
CA ILE A 20 -1.95 -1.45 -4.34
C ILE A 20 -1.13 -2.16 -5.42
N GLU A 21 0.04 -1.62 -5.71
CA GLU A 21 1.03 -2.22 -6.62
C GLU A 21 2.23 -2.70 -5.81
N ILE A 22 2.76 -3.86 -6.20
CA ILE A 22 3.90 -4.51 -5.56
C ILE A 22 4.95 -4.76 -6.64
N THR A 23 6.15 -4.20 -6.46
CA THR A 23 7.31 -4.54 -7.31
C THR A 23 8.15 -5.59 -6.62
N ARG A 24 8.82 -6.42 -7.43
CA ARG A 24 9.72 -7.47 -6.94
C ARG A 24 11.07 -7.34 -7.62
N ASP A 25 12.11 -7.64 -6.86
CA ASP A 25 13.48 -7.74 -7.37
C ASP A 25 13.69 -9.03 -8.19
N ASP A 26 14.91 -9.20 -8.72
CA ASP A 26 15.31 -10.37 -9.49
C ASP A 26 15.22 -11.69 -8.70
N ASP A 27 15.36 -11.62 -7.37
CA ASP A 27 15.21 -12.74 -6.43
C ASP A 27 13.74 -12.99 -6.05
N ARG A 28 12.79 -12.27 -6.65
CA ARG A 28 11.35 -12.30 -6.38
C ARG A 28 10.95 -11.79 -4.99
N LYS A 29 11.85 -11.15 -4.25
CA LYS A 29 11.52 -10.47 -2.99
C LYS A 29 10.74 -9.21 -3.29
N ILE A 30 9.90 -8.77 -2.35
CA ILE A 30 9.17 -7.52 -2.49
C ILE A 30 10.18 -6.37 -2.35
N GLU A 31 10.27 -5.55 -3.38
CA GLU A 31 11.16 -4.38 -3.43
C GLU A 31 10.41 -3.12 -2.97
N ALA A 32 9.17 -2.94 -3.42
CA ALA A 32 8.34 -1.81 -3.02
C ALA A 32 6.85 -2.15 -2.99
N VAL A 33 6.11 -1.39 -2.18
CA VAL A 33 4.64 -1.39 -2.12
C VAL A 33 4.16 0.04 -2.30
N SER A 34 3.32 0.28 -3.29
CA SER A 34 2.75 1.60 -3.57
C SER A 34 1.23 1.55 -3.54
N CYS A 35 0.60 2.51 -2.88
CA CYS A 35 -0.85 2.66 -2.88
C CYS A 35 -1.24 3.83 -3.78
N PHE A 36 -2.19 3.60 -4.68
CA PHE A 36 -2.70 4.61 -5.59
C PHE A 36 -4.18 4.87 -5.36
N THR A 37 -4.58 6.13 -5.44
CA THR A 37 -5.99 6.52 -5.55
C THR A 37 -6.59 6.05 -6.88
N ARG A 38 -7.92 6.13 -7.01
CA ARG A 38 -8.63 5.83 -8.26
C ARG A 38 -8.07 6.57 -9.47
N ASP A 39 -7.67 7.83 -9.28
CA ASP A 39 -7.17 8.69 -10.36
C ASP A 39 -5.66 8.51 -10.61
N GLY A 40 -5.01 7.58 -9.92
CA GLY A 40 -3.60 7.26 -10.11
C GLY A 40 -2.61 8.06 -9.27
N TRP A 41 -3.07 8.88 -8.33
CA TRP A 41 -2.18 9.58 -7.38
C TRP A 41 -1.59 8.62 -6.34
N LEU A 42 -0.28 8.73 -6.09
CA LEU A 42 0.40 7.99 -5.03
C LEU A 42 -0.08 8.47 -3.65
N TYR A 43 -0.42 7.51 -2.79
CA TYR A 43 -0.76 7.74 -1.39
C TYR A 43 0.44 7.39 -0.51
N PRO A 44 1.04 8.36 0.20
CA PRO A 44 2.29 8.16 0.94
C PRO A 44 2.14 7.39 2.26
N GLY A 45 0.91 7.03 2.65
CA GLY A 45 0.64 6.35 3.92
C GLY A 45 0.69 4.82 3.85
N VAL A 46 1.22 4.27 2.77
CA VAL A 46 1.47 2.83 2.59
C VAL A 46 2.90 2.66 2.13
N ASP A 47 3.68 1.91 2.90
CA ASP A 47 5.06 1.58 2.59
C ASP A 47 5.39 0.18 3.13
N LEU A 48 6.47 -0.40 2.62
CA LEU A 48 7.00 -1.68 3.05
C LEU A 48 7.93 -1.47 4.24
N ASP A 49 7.55 -1.98 5.41
CA ASP A 49 8.47 -2.04 6.55
C ASP A 49 9.39 -3.26 6.41
N LEU A 50 10.64 -3.01 6.00
CA LEU A 50 11.70 -4.02 5.85
C LEU A 50 12.52 -4.23 7.15
N SER A 51 12.13 -3.62 8.27
CA SER A 51 12.93 -3.68 9.51
C SER A 51 12.99 -5.06 10.17
N ALA A 52 12.18 -6.03 9.72
CA ALA A 52 12.28 -7.43 10.10
C ALA A 52 13.31 -8.16 9.21
N GLY A 53 14.59 -7.95 9.49
CA GLY A 53 15.72 -8.75 8.99
C GLY A 53 16.19 -9.76 10.03
#